data_AF-A0A7X0NPK9-F1
#
_entry.id   AF-A0A7X0NPK9-F1
#
_cell.length_a   1.000
_cell.length_b   1.000
_cell.length_c   1.000
_cell.angle_alpha   90.00
_cell.angle_beta   90.00
_cell.angle_gamma   90.00
#
_symmetry.space_group_name_H-M   'P 1'
#
loop_
_entity.id
_entity.type
_entity.pdbx_description
1 polymer ?
#
loop_
_entity_poly.entity_id
_entity_poly.type
_entity_poly.pdbx_seq_one_letter_code
_entity_poly.pdbx_strand_id
1 'polypeptide(L)'
;MHALSAGVAQPASAAPGLPYANPIKSQKGADPWLEYYNGNYYLITTTFTNKLLMRKSPTLAGLATAPSVQVWEDSTSSRGTNFWAPEIHFIDNRWYLYYSGAQVGAPCCDTQRTHVLESAGWSTSVAARYSTSTPAAPPTAPTSSSGRG
;
A
#
# COMPACT_ATOMS: atom_id res chain seq x y z
N MET A 1 -34.70 30.88 2.42
CA MET A 1 -34.10 30.05 3.49
C MET A 1 -34.07 28.63 2.97
N HIS A 2 -32.89 28.10 2.60
CA HIS A 2 -32.77 26.73 2.07
C HIS A 2 -32.25 25.82 3.20
N ALA A 3 -33.05 24.83 3.60
CA ALA A 3 -32.66 23.86 4.60
C ALA A 3 -31.78 22.79 3.97
N LEU A 4 -30.61 22.54 4.56
CA LEU A 4 -29.73 21.42 4.22
C LEU A 4 -30.25 20.17 4.94
N SER A 5 -30.72 19.17 4.20
CA SER A 5 -31.04 17.85 4.75
C SER A 5 -29.75 17.07 5.00
N ALA A 6 -29.44 16.80 6.26
CA ALA A 6 -28.40 15.85 6.64
C ALA A 6 -28.93 14.41 6.42
N GLY A 7 -28.34 13.69 5.47
CA GLY A 7 -28.62 12.27 5.28
C GLY A 7 -28.15 11.47 6.49
N VAL A 8 -29.06 10.72 7.10
CA VAL A 8 -28.73 9.77 8.19
C VAL A 8 -27.84 8.68 7.62
N ALA A 9 -26.61 8.56 8.12
CA ALA A 9 -25.72 7.45 7.76
C ALA A 9 -26.36 6.13 8.22
N GLN A 10 -26.72 5.25 7.27
CA GLN A 10 -27.18 3.91 7.60
C GLN A 10 -26.04 3.09 8.21
N PRO A 11 -26.30 2.26 9.22
CA PRO A 11 -25.31 1.34 9.74
C PRO A 11 -24.89 0.39 8.62
N ALA A 12 -23.59 0.27 8.40
CA ALA A 12 -23.05 -0.71 7.48
C ALA A 12 -23.40 -2.11 8.00
N SER A 13 -24.30 -2.81 7.29
CA SER A 13 -24.49 -4.24 7.51
C SER A 13 -23.20 -4.96 7.12
N ALA A 14 -22.60 -5.70 8.04
CA ALA A 14 -21.49 -6.58 7.69
C ALA A 14 -22.00 -7.54 6.60
N ALA A 15 -21.36 -7.52 5.42
CA ALA A 15 -21.62 -8.53 4.42
C ALA A 15 -21.50 -9.91 5.10
N PRO A 16 -22.41 -10.87 4.82
CA PRO A 16 -22.22 -12.23 5.28
C PRO A 16 -20.79 -12.63 4.97
N GLY A 17 -20.04 -13.10 5.97
CA GLY A 17 -18.65 -13.49 5.78
C GLY A 17 -18.62 -14.61 4.75
N LEU A 18 -18.45 -14.25 3.47
CA LEU A 18 -18.33 -15.24 2.41
C LEU A 18 -17.11 -16.07 2.77
N PRO A 19 -17.25 -17.41 2.83
CA PRO A 19 -16.13 -18.25 3.17
C PRO A 19 -14.98 -17.96 2.21
N TYR A 20 -13.81 -17.65 2.75
CA TYR A 20 -12.57 -17.62 1.98
C TYR A 20 -11.90 -18.99 2.08
N ALA A 21 -11.20 -19.40 1.03
CA ALA A 21 -10.43 -20.62 1.03
C ALA A 21 -8.94 -20.29 1.18
N ASN A 22 -8.25 -21.10 1.98
CA ASN A 22 -6.80 -21.06 2.02
C ASN A 22 -6.21 -22.06 1.02
N PRO A 23 -5.12 -21.70 0.32
CA PRO A 23 -4.48 -20.39 0.31
C PRO A 23 -5.31 -19.33 -0.46
N ILE A 24 -5.25 -18.06 -0.03
CA ILE A 24 -6.01 -16.93 -0.62
C ILE A 24 -5.72 -16.72 -2.11
N LYS A 25 -4.53 -17.10 -2.59
CA LYS A 25 -4.17 -17.10 -4.02
C LYS A 25 -3.29 -18.31 -4.33
N SER A 26 -3.38 -18.85 -5.53
CA SER A 26 -2.56 -20.00 -5.97
C SER A 26 -1.11 -19.63 -6.30
N GLN A 27 -0.87 -18.36 -6.68
CA GLN A 27 0.47 -17.88 -6.98
C GLN A 27 1.29 -17.75 -5.69
N LYS A 28 2.57 -18.20 -5.73
CA LYS A 28 3.50 -18.05 -4.61
C LYS A 28 3.57 -16.59 -4.13
N GLY A 29 3.65 -16.39 -2.82
CA GLY A 29 3.90 -15.09 -2.20
C GLY A 29 4.28 -15.26 -0.74
N ALA A 30 4.97 -14.28 -0.19
CA ALA A 30 5.28 -14.16 1.24
C ALA A 30 4.93 -12.75 1.71
N ASP A 31 4.98 -12.53 3.03
CA ASP A 31 4.82 -11.22 3.64
C ASP A 31 3.53 -10.50 3.18
N PRO A 32 2.33 -11.08 3.38
CA PRO A 32 1.10 -10.51 2.86
C PRO A 32 0.71 -9.25 3.63
N TRP A 33 0.51 -8.16 2.90
CA TRP A 33 -0.15 -6.96 3.40
C TRP A 33 -1.50 -6.78 2.70
N LEU A 34 -2.53 -6.51 3.50
CA LEU A 34 -3.90 -6.33 3.02
C LEU A 34 -4.47 -5.00 3.50
N GLU A 35 -4.83 -4.14 2.56
CA GLU A 35 -5.46 -2.84 2.84
C GLU A 35 -6.91 -2.85 2.35
N TYR A 36 -7.85 -2.34 3.14
CA TYR A 36 -9.24 -2.16 2.71
C TYR A 36 -9.54 -0.69 2.48
N TYR A 37 -9.92 -0.33 1.26
CA TYR A 37 -10.23 1.04 0.89
C TYR A 37 -11.33 1.10 -0.16
N ASN A 38 -12.29 2.02 0.03
CA ASN A 38 -13.37 2.31 -0.92
C ASN A 38 -14.03 1.05 -1.51
N GLY A 39 -14.49 0.15 -0.63
CA GLY A 39 -15.21 -1.06 -1.03
C GLY A 39 -14.35 -2.23 -1.52
N ASN A 40 -13.01 -2.14 -1.45
CA ASN A 40 -12.12 -3.15 -2.02
C ASN A 40 -10.97 -3.51 -1.07
N TYR A 41 -10.60 -4.79 -1.09
CA TYR A 41 -9.36 -5.32 -0.55
C TYR A 41 -8.24 -5.21 -1.58
N TYR A 42 -7.07 -4.79 -1.13
CA TYR A 42 -5.84 -4.66 -1.91
C TYR A 42 -4.77 -5.53 -1.27
N LEU A 43 -4.39 -6.61 -1.95
CA LEU A 43 -3.37 -7.55 -1.49
C LEU A 43 -2.06 -7.31 -2.24
N ILE A 44 -0.99 -7.11 -1.49
CA ILE A 44 0.38 -7.06 -1.98
C ILE A 44 1.24 -8.07 -1.20
N THR A 45 2.19 -8.69 -1.86
CA THR A 45 3.03 -9.76 -1.30
C THR A 45 4.44 -9.68 -1.90
N THR A 46 5.45 -10.20 -1.21
CA THR A 46 6.73 -10.56 -1.82
C THR A 46 6.48 -11.54 -2.99
N THR A 47 7.01 -11.23 -4.18
CA THR A 47 6.77 -12.00 -5.41
C THR A 47 7.95 -12.89 -5.82
N PHE A 48 9.07 -12.79 -5.11
CA PHE A 48 10.36 -13.41 -5.50
C PHE A 48 10.86 -12.93 -6.87
N THR A 49 10.43 -11.74 -7.28
CA THR A 49 10.89 -11.00 -8.46
C THR A 49 11.24 -9.57 -8.05
N ASN A 50 11.81 -8.79 -8.96
CA ASN A 50 12.09 -7.35 -8.73
C ASN A 50 10.89 -6.47 -9.09
N LYS A 51 9.67 -6.95 -8.81
CA LYS A 51 8.40 -6.30 -9.17
C LYS A 51 7.43 -6.34 -8.00
N LEU A 52 6.76 -5.21 -7.78
CA LEU A 52 5.67 -5.09 -6.81
C LEU A 52 4.34 -5.25 -7.55
N LEU A 53 3.57 -6.28 -7.17
CA LEU A 53 2.32 -6.66 -7.82
C LEU A 53 1.17 -6.61 -6.81
N MET A 54 0.02 -6.08 -7.25
CA MET A 54 -1.17 -5.88 -6.43
C MET A 54 -2.37 -6.65 -7.00
N ARG A 55 -3.15 -7.27 -6.12
CA ARG A 55 -4.47 -7.81 -6.43
C ARG A 55 -5.53 -6.93 -5.77
N LYS A 56 -6.66 -6.74 -6.45
CA LYS A 56 -7.80 -5.96 -5.94
C LYS A 56 -9.08 -6.78 -6.05
N SER A 57 -9.90 -6.80 -5.00
CA SER A 57 -11.24 -7.40 -5.06
C SER A 57 -12.19 -6.82 -4.01
N PRO A 58 -13.51 -6.72 -4.27
CA PRO A 58 -14.49 -6.35 -3.23
C PRO A 58 -14.60 -7.35 -2.07
N THR A 59 -14.12 -8.58 -2.24
CA THR A 59 -14.20 -9.64 -1.22
C THR A 59 -12.86 -10.37 -1.07
N LEU A 60 -12.61 -10.94 0.11
CA LEU A 60 -11.42 -11.77 0.34
C LEU A 60 -11.36 -12.98 -0.62
N ALA A 61 -12.50 -13.65 -0.83
CA ALA A 61 -12.59 -14.80 -1.73
C ALA A 61 -12.26 -14.42 -3.19
N GLY A 62 -12.65 -13.23 -3.64
CA GLY A 62 -12.36 -12.76 -5.00
C GLY A 62 -10.88 -12.46 -5.26
N LEU A 63 -10.03 -12.33 -4.22
CA LEU A 63 -8.58 -12.18 -4.40
C LEU A 63 -7.92 -13.42 -5.05
N ALA A 64 -8.54 -14.60 -4.91
CA ALA A 64 -8.04 -15.85 -5.48
C ALA A 64 -7.95 -15.82 -7.00
N THR A 65 -8.89 -15.13 -7.66
CA THR A 65 -8.98 -15.03 -9.13
C THR A 65 -8.65 -13.63 -9.66
N ALA A 66 -8.55 -12.63 -8.78
CA ALA A 66 -8.16 -11.28 -9.17
C ALA A 66 -6.81 -11.27 -9.92
N PRO A 67 -6.66 -10.47 -10.98
CA PRO A 67 -5.40 -10.34 -11.70
C PRO A 67 -4.33 -9.70 -10.80
N SER A 68 -3.06 -10.05 -11.06
CA SER A 68 -1.91 -9.32 -10.49
C SER A 68 -1.56 -8.15 -11.39
N VAL A 69 -1.69 -6.94 -10.88
CA VAL A 69 -1.33 -5.71 -11.57
C VAL A 69 0.02 -5.25 -11.06
N GLN A 70 0.99 -5.04 -11.94
CA GLN A 70 2.27 -4.44 -11.56
C GLN A 70 2.07 -2.97 -11.20
N VAL A 71 2.45 -2.59 -9.99
CA VAL A 71 2.36 -1.20 -9.50
C VAL A 71 3.73 -0.51 -9.46
N TRP A 72 4.82 -1.28 -9.42
CA TRP A 72 6.19 -0.75 -9.43
C TRP A 72 7.23 -1.76 -9.89
N GLU A 73 8.28 -1.24 -10.52
CA GLU A 73 9.58 -1.87 -10.74
C GLU A 73 10.66 -0.78 -10.66
N ASP A 74 11.90 -1.14 -10.31
CA ASP A 74 13.00 -0.19 -10.24
C ASP A 74 14.27 -0.83 -10.80
N SER A 75 15.00 -0.10 -11.63
CA SER A 75 16.29 -0.51 -12.21
C SER A 75 17.48 0.28 -11.66
N THR A 76 17.24 1.17 -10.68
CA THR A 76 18.29 1.98 -10.07
C THR A 76 19.31 1.08 -9.39
N SER A 77 20.60 1.28 -9.70
CA SER A 77 21.69 0.40 -9.25
C SER A 77 21.72 0.18 -7.75
N SER A 78 21.38 1.18 -6.93
CA SER A 78 21.40 1.11 -5.46
C SER A 78 20.22 0.37 -4.83
N ARG A 79 19.12 0.12 -5.55
CA ARG A 79 17.87 -0.43 -4.96
C ARG A 79 17.01 -1.28 -5.90
N GLY A 80 17.54 -1.70 -7.05
CA GLY A 80 16.79 -2.34 -8.13
C GLY A 80 16.63 -3.86 -8.04
N THR A 81 16.94 -4.50 -6.91
CA THR A 81 16.78 -5.96 -6.75
C THR A 81 16.26 -6.37 -5.36
N ASN A 82 15.87 -7.65 -5.22
CA ASN A 82 15.42 -8.29 -3.96
C ASN A 82 14.26 -7.54 -3.27
N PHE A 83 13.13 -7.37 -3.97
CA PHE A 83 11.99 -6.66 -3.41
C PHE A 83 11.20 -7.52 -2.43
N TRP A 84 11.14 -7.10 -1.16
CA TRP A 84 10.52 -7.85 -0.06
C TRP A 84 9.57 -7.02 0.79
N ALA A 85 8.64 -7.73 1.44
CA ALA A 85 7.71 -7.26 2.46
C ALA A 85 7.05 -5.91 2.13
N PRO A 86 6.35 -5.81 0.99
CA PRO A 86 5.69 -4.58 0.63
C PRO A 86 4.46 -4.33 1.52
N GLU A 87 4.29 -3.08 1.95
CA GLU A 87 3.12 -2.61 2.71
C GLU A 87 2.60 -1.29 2.14
N ILE A 88 1.30 -1.04 2.30
CA ILE A 88 0.63 0.15 1.74
C ILE A 88 -0.18 0.86 2.81
N HIS A 89 0.03 2.16 2.95
CA HIS A 89 -0.57 2.99 3.99
C HIS A 89 -1.17 4.27 3.41
N PHE A 90 -2.34 4.69 3.88
CA PHE A 90 -2.93 5.98 3.54
C PHE A 90 -2.67 7.00 4.65
N ILE A 91 -1.83 7.99 4.38
CA ILE A 91 -1.38 8.98 5.36
C ILE A 91 -1.50 10.36 4.70
N ASP A 92 -2.09 11.34 5.39
CA ASP A 92 -2.22 12.73 4.91
C ASP A 92 -2.69 12.84 3.44
N ASN A 93 -3.76 12.09 3.14
CA ASN A 93 -4.40 12.06 1.83
C ASN A 93 -3.55 11.50 0.68
N ARG A 94 -2.50 10.73 1.00
CA ARG A 94 -1.57 10.13 0.03
C ARG A 94 -1.33 8.65 0.34
N TRP A 95 -1.06 7.86 -0.70
CA TRP A 95 -0.66 6.48 -0.55
C TRP A 95 0.86 6.38 -0.47
N TYR A 96 1.33 5.65 0.54
CA TYR A 96 2.73 5.30 0.73
C TYR A 96 2.88 3.79 0.59
N LEU A 97 3.79 3.36 -0.27
CA LEU A 97 4.15 1.96 -0.45
C LEU A 97 5.58 1.76 0.08
N TYR A 98 5.70 1.07 1.20
CA TYR A 98 6.97 0.68 1.79
C TYR A 98 7.38 -0.68 1.27
N TYR A 99 8.66 -0.86 0.97
CA TYR A 99 9.23 -2.16 0.62
C TYR A 99 10.71 -2.17 0.96
N SER A 100 11.32 -3.35 1.04
CA SER A 100 12.77 -3.45 1.10
C SER A 100 13.35 -3.79 -0.27
N GLY A 101 14.46 -3.17 -0.65
CA GLY A 101 15.22 -3.45 -1.87
C GLY A 101 16.73 -3.44 -1.61
N ALA A 102 17.50 -3.94 -2.56
CA ALA A 102 18.96 -4.07 -2.48
C ALA A 102 19.65 -3.53 -3.74
N GLN A 103 20.96 -3.31 -3.61
CA GLN A 103 21.82 -2.96 -4.72
C GLN A 103 21.86 -4.09 -5.76
N VAL A 104 21.76 -3.74 -7.04
CA VAL A 104 21.87 -4.69 -8.15
C VAL A 104 23.24 -5.36 -8.12
N GLY A 105 23.25 -6.69 -8.15
CA GLY A 105 24.47 -7.52 -8.16
C GLY A 105 25.14 -7.71 -6.81
N ALA A 106 24.65 -7.11 -5.72
CA ALA A 106 25.16 -7.40 -4.39
C ALA A 106 24.75 -8.84 -3.95
N PRO A 107 25.58 -9.51 -3.13
CA PRO A 107 25.15 -10.71 -2.41
C PRO A 107 23.85 -10.44 -1.67
N CYS A 108 23.03 -11.49 -1.53
CA CYS A 108 21.75 -11.31 -0.86
C CYS A 108 21.96 -10.63 0.48
N CYS A 109 21.05 -9.70 0.74
CA CYS A 109 20.69 -9.23 2.06
C CYS A 109 21.67 -8.18 2.63
N ASP A 110 22.94 -8.15 2.22
CA ASP A 110 23.96 -7.20 2.72
C ASP A 110 23.58 -5.72 2.49
N THR A 111 22.95 -5.45 1.35
CA THR A 111 22.58 -4.08 0.93
C THR A 111 21.09 -3.81 1.07
N GLN A 112 20.34 -4.70 1.73
CA GLN A 112 18.90 -4.57 1.87
C GLN A 112 18.56 -3.32 2.70
N ARG A 113 17.75 -2.42 2.15
CA ARG A 113 17.27 -1.21 2.83
C ARG A 113 15.80 -0.99 2.55
N THR A 114 15.13 -0.31 3.47
CA THR A 114 13.75 0.14 3.30
C THR A 114 13.71 1.31 2.33
N HIS A 115 12.74 1.27 1.42
CA HIS A 115 12.40 2.32 0.49
C HIS A 115 10.91 2.61 0.59
N VAL A 116 10.54 3.83 0.24
CA VAL A 116 9.14 4.24 0.19
C VAL A 116 8.85 4.92 -1.13
N LEU A 117 7.69 4.57 -1.68
CA LEU A 117 7.11 5.21 -2.83
C LEU A 117 5.88 5.98 -2.40
N GLU A 118 5.59 7.08 -3.07
CA GLU A 118 4.46 7.94 -2.82
C GLU A 118 3.59 8.03 -4.08
N SER A 119 2.27 8.02 -3.92
CA SER A 119 1.34 8.32 -5.01
C SER A 119 1.44 9.78 -5.45
N ALA A 120 1.21 10.06 -6.73
CA ALA A 120 1.13 11.44 -7.21
C ALA A 120 -0.03 12.22 -6.55
N GLY A 121 0.31 13.18 -5.67
CA GLY A 121 -0.67 14.08 -5.07
C GLY A 121 -1.75 13.38 -4.25
N TRP A 122 -2.89 14.05 -4.10
CA TRP A 122 -4.10 13.41 -3.57
C TRP A 122 -4.55 12.31 -4.53
N SER A 123 -4.57 11.06 -4.04
CA SER A 123 -5.00 9.91 -4.83
C SER A 123 -6.02 9.07 -4.09
N THR A 124 -7.15 8.83 -4.72
CA THR A 124 -8.15 7.82 -4.29
C THR A 124 -7.84 6.43 -4.84
N SER A 125 -6.75 6.27 -5.60
CA SER A 125 -6.33 4.99 -6.16
C SER A 125 -5.12 4.43 -5.41
N VAL A 126 -5.33 3.29 -4.75
CA VAL A 126 -4.27 2.47 -4.14
C VAL A 126 -3.30 1.91 -5.19
N ALA A 127 -3.78 1.70 -6.42
CA ALA A 127 -2.97 1.25 -7.55
C ALA A 127 -2.48 2.43 -8.40
N ALA A 128 -2.32 3.62 -7.80
CA ALA A 128 -1.81 4.79 -8.50
C ALA A 128 -0.40 4.55 -9.05
N ARG A 129 0.02 5.43 -9.97
CA ARG A 129 1.45 5.55 -10.32
C ARG A 129 2.19 6.06 -9.08
N TYR A 130 3.10 5.24 -8.60
CA TYR A 130 4.00 5.56 -7.52
C TYR A 130 5.28 6.19 -8.07
N SER A 131 5.94 7.00 -7.25
CA SER A 131 7.30 7.49 -7.49
C SER A 131 8.09 7.40 -6.19
N THR A 132 9.42 7.27 -6.26
CA THR A 132 10.26 7.34 -5.06
C THR A 132 9.99 8.64 -4.31
N SER A 133 9.70 8.56 -3.02
CA SER A 133 9.54 9.77 -2.22
C SER A 133 10.84 10.56 -2.24
N THR A 134 10.78 11.88 -2.39
CA THR A 134 11.86 12.72 -1.85
C THR A 134 11.97 12.45 -0.35
N PRO A 135 13.16 12.46 0.26
CA PRO A 135 13.28 12.36 1.71
C PRO A 135 12.34 13.38 2.34
N ALA A 136 11.32 12.91 3.06
CA ALA A 136 10.47 13.80 3.81
C ALA A 136 11.37 14.53 4.81
N ALA A 137 11.29 15.86 4.87
CA ALA A 137 11.77 16.56 6.04
C ALA A 137 11.10 15.90 7.27
N PRO A 138 11.84 15.65 8.36
CA PRO A 138 11.24 15.05 9.55
C PRO A 138 10.01 15.87 9.96
N PRO A 139 8.90 15.22 10.40
CA PRO A 139 7.72 15.95 10.82
C PRO A 139 8.12 16.98 11.87
N THR A 140 7.88 18.26 11.59
CA THR A 140 8.14 19.33 12.55
C THR A 140 7.23 19.10 13.74
N ALA A 141 7.83 18.92 14.93
CA ALA A 141 7.07 18.81 16.16
C ALA A 141 6.14 20.02 16.29
N PRO A 142 4.89 19.85 16.74
CA PRO A 142 4.02 20.99 17.00
C PRO A 142 4.69 21.87 18.04
N THR A 143 5.03 23.11 17.65
CA THR A 143 5.51 24.12 18.59
C THR A 143 4.38 24.42 19.55
N SER A 144 4.46 23.91 20.79
CA SER A 144 3.62 24.37 21.87
C SER A 144 3.91 25.86 22.08
N SER A 145 2.99 26.74 21.65
CA SER A 145 3.02 28.13 22.08
C SER A 145 2.69 28.16 23.57
N SER A 146 3.72 28.18 24.41
CA SER A 146 3.56 28.53 25.82
C SER A 146 3.26 30.03 25.90
N GLY A 147 2.00 30.40 25.76
CA GLY A 147 1.51 31.70 26.20
C GLY A 147 1.60 31.76 27.72
N ARG A 148 2.65 32.41 28.24
CA ARG A 148 2.62 32.97 29.59
C ARG A 148 1.99 34.35 29.48
N GLY A 149 0.96 34.58 30.30
CA GLY A 149 0.39 35.91 30.55
C GLY A 149 1.29 36.78 31.41
#